data_AF-A0AA35GZT3-F1
#
_entry.id   AF-A0AA35GZT3-F1
#
_cell.length_a   1.000
_cell.length_b   1.000
_cell.length_c   1.000
_cell.angle_alpha   90.00
_cell.angle_beta   90.00
_cell.angle_gamma   90.00
#
_symmetry.space_group_name_H-M   'P 1'
#
loop_
_entity.id
_entity.type
_entity.pdbx_description
1 polymer ?
#
loop_
_entity_poly.entity_id
_entity_poly.type
_entity_poly.pdbx_seq_one_letter_code
_entity_poly.pdbx_strand_id
1 'polypeptide(L)'
;MNNPDYCTPNDLKNSELLMHVENPWVVVSDNEVKTVKQVGDTTEGMREKTNKLLMAIRALDPNVESINDIDSLVIRRADLDNSIANAFRTSGYLDHWKVELSRFPWRYDQILITQFYHSLTDPKELIQYCRDTVRDDENGAFAHWEANARGYSEANRAYPRETFRLLNELYSQLSLNHHKRVLLAKLLINTYGKTDAL
;
A
#
# COMPACT_ATOMS: atom_id res chain seq x y z
N MET A 1 -13.31 32.87 -9.27
CA MET A 1 -12.34 32.85 -8.15
C MET A 1 -11.09 32.17 -8.67
N ASN A 2 -10.00 32.91 -8.87
CA ASN A 2 -8.70 32.35 -9.26
C ASN A 2 -7.95 32.02 -7.96
N ASN A 3 -7.67 30.74 -7.73
CA ASN A 3 -6.74 30.36 -6.68
C ASN A 3 -5.32 30.63 -7.19
N PRO A 4 -4.57 31.59 -6.61
CA PRO A 4 -3.22 31.91 -7.06
C PRO A 4 -2.23 30.74 -6.87
N ASP A 5 -2.57 29.77 -6.02
CA ASP A 5 -1.77 28.56 -5.78
C ASP A 5 -2.15 27.40 -6.71
N TYR A 6 -3.09 27.61 -7.64
CA TYR A 6 -3.47 26.60 -8.63
C TYR A 6 -2.69 26.81 -9.92
N CYS A 7 -1.80 25.86 -10.24
CA CYS A 7 -1.18 25.73 -11.56
C CYS A 7 -1.46 24.34 -12.12
N THR A 8 -1.71 24.24 -13.41
CA THR A 8 -1.78 22.94 -14.09
C THR A 8 -0.36 22.49 -14.49
N PRO A 9 -0.14 21.17 -14.71
CA PRO A 9 1.12 20.70 -15.28
C PRO A 9 1.51 21.40 -16.59
N ASN A 10 0.52 21.82 -17.38
CA ASN A 10 0.75 22.54 -18.62
C ASN A 10 1.19 24.00 -18.38
N ASP A 11 0.73 24.64 -17.30
CA ASP A 11 1.18 25.96 -16.89
C ASP A 11 2.63 25.92 -16.39
N LEU A 12 3.01 24.88 -15.64
CA LEU A 12 4.39 24.67 -15.20
C LEU A 12 5.35 24.49 -16.39
N LYS A 13 4.93 23.73 -17.41
CA LYS A 13 5.73 23.47 -18.61
C LYS A 13 6.09 24.74 -19.39
N ASN A 14 5.21 25.75 -19.36
CA ASN A 14 5.38 27.02 -20.04
C ASN A 14 5.83 28.16 -19.11
N SER A 15 6.14 27.86 -17.85
CA SER A 15 6.54 28.85 -16.86
C SER A 15 7.94 29.41 -17.15
N GLU A 16 8.09 30.73 -17.09
CA GLU A 16 9.39 31.41 -17.19
C GLU A 16 10.32 31.06 -16.02
N LEU A 17 9.78 30.52 -14.92
CA LEU A 17 10.54 30.05 -13.77
C LEU A 17 11.05 28.60 -13.95
N LEU A 18 10.61 27.89 -14.99
CA LEU A 18 11.08 26.53 -15.26
C LEU A 18 12.47 26.59 -15.89
N MET A 19 13.48 26.23 -15.10
CA MET A 19 14.87 26.16 -15.55
C MET A 19 15.27 24.74 -15.92
N HIS A 20 15.93 24.58 -17.06
CA HIS A 20 16.59 23.33 -17.43
C HIS A 20 17.88 23.17 -16.64
N VAL A 21 18.00 22.10 -15.85
CA VAL A 21 19.23 21.73 -15.16
C VAL A 21 19.99 20.74 -16.04
N GLU A 22 21.17 21.12 -16.52
CA GLU A 22 22.04 20.20 -17.26
C GLU A 22 22.59 19.11 -16.32
N ASN A 23 22.48 17.86 -16.76
CA ASN A 23 23.05 16.68 -16.10
C ASN A 23 22.70 16.55 -14.60
N PRO A 24 21.41 16.46 -14.22
CA PRO A 24 20.99 16.37 -12.81
C PRO A 24 21.28 15.00 -12.16
N TRP A 25 22.03 14.11 -12.83
CA TRP A 25 22.32 12.77 -12.33
C TRP A 25 23.65 12.71 -11.58
N VAL A 26 23.65 11.94 -10.50
CA VAL A 26 24.84 11.55 -9.74
C VAL A 26 25.24 10.14 -10.15
N VAL A 27 26.55 9.89 -10.24
CA VAL A 27 27.10 8.56 -10.49
C VAL A 27 26.87 7.72 -9.24
N VAL A 28 26.10 6.64 -9.37
CA VAL A 28 25.86 5.68 -8.30
C VAL A 28 27.06 4.73 -8.24
N SER A 29 27.60 4.49 -7.04
CA SER A 29 28.73 3.60 -6.86
C SER A 29 28.35 2.13 -7.07
N ASP A 30 29.31 1.29 -7.50
CA ASP A 30 29.09 -0.16 -7.62
C ASP A 30 28.66 -0.80 -6.30
N ASN A 31 29.08 -0.23 -5.16
CA ASN A 31 28.68 -0.69 -3.83
C ASN A 31 27.21 -0.39 -3.53
N GLU A 32 26.72 0.81 -3.87
CA GLU A 32 25.30 1.14 -3.77
C GLU A 32 24.45 0.25 -4.68
N VAL A 33 24.91 0.01 -5.92
CA VAL A 33 24.22 -0.91 -6.84
C VAL A 33 24.15 -2.33 -6.27
N LYS A 34 25.24 -2.84 -5.68
CA LYS A 34 25.25 -4.16 -5.02
C LYS A 34 24.33 -4.20 -3.81
N THR A 35 24.35 -3.18 -2.96
CA THR A 35 23.48 -3.08 -1.77
C THR A 35 22.01 -3.06 -2.17
N VAL A 36 21.63 -2.22 -3.14
CA VAL A 36 20.24 -2.16 -3.64
C VAL A 36 19.80 -3.51 -4.22
N LYS A 37 20.68 -4.19 -4.99
CA LYS A 37 20.39 -5.54 -5.52
C LYS A 37 20.25 -6.60 -4.43
N GLN A 38 20.98 -6.49 -3.33
CA GLN A 38 20.88 -7.43 -2.20
C GLN A 38 19.58 -7.23 -1.39
N VAL A 39 19.15 -5.98 -1.20
CA VAL A 39 17.91 -5.65 -0.48
C VAL A 39 16.67 -5.99 -1.31
N GLY A 40 16.76 -5.82 -2.64
CA GLY A 40 15.67 -6.01 -3.59
C GLY A 40 14.63 -4.88 -3.54
N ASP A 41 13.96 -4.62 -4.65
CA ASP A 41 12.88 -3.63 -4.71
C ASP A 41 11.59 -4.25 -4.15
N THR A 42 11.25 -3.92 -2.90
CA THR A 42 10.03 -4.41 -2.24
C THR A 42 8.75 -3.87 -2.86
N THR A 43 8.84 -2.85 -3.72
CA THR A 43 7.70 -2.21 -4.39
C THR A 43 7.47 -2.73 -5.82
N GLU A 44 8.46 -3.41 -6.41
CA GLU A 44 8.39 -3.95 -7.78
C GLU A 44 7.14 -4.81 -7.98
N GLY A 45 6.89 -5.74 -7.05
CA GLY A 45 5.75 -6.64 -7.13
C GLY A 45 4.39 -5.93 -7.08
N MET A 46 4.27 -4.80 -6.40
CA MET A 46 3.04 -4.00 -6.42
C MET A 46 2.94 -3.19 -7.72
N ARG A 47 4.04 -2.60 -8.15
CA ARG A 47 4.14 -1.80 -9.38
C ARG A 47 3.71 -2.61 -10.60
N GLU A 48 4.19 -3.83 -10.73
CA GLU A 48 3.82 -4.74 -11.83
C GLU A 48 2.32 -5.04 -11.86
N LYS A 49 1.73 -5.35 -10.70
CA LYS A 49 0.29 -5.67 -10.59
C LYS A 49 -0.58 -4.45 -10.90
N THR A 50 -0.19 -3.27 -10.40
CA THR A 50 -0.84 -2.00 -10.72
C THR A 50 -0.77 -1.70 -12.22
N ASN A 51 0.41 -1.86 -12.84
CA ASN A 51 0.57 -1.64 -14.28
C ASN A 51 -0.29 -2.61 -15.09
N LYS A 52 -0.31 -3.89 -14.71
CA LYS A 52 -1.15 -4.91 -15.36
C LYS A 52 -2.64 -4.59 -15.23
N LEU A 53 -3.08 -4.13 -14.05
CA LEU A 53 -4.45 -3.66 -13.84
C LEU A 53 -4.78 -2.48 -14.76
N LEU A 54 -3.97 -1.41 -14.73
CA LEU A 54 -4.23 -0.21 -15.51
C LEU A 54 -4.20 -0.48 -17.02
N MET A 55 -3.33 -1.36 -17.50
CA MET A 55 -3.34 -1.80 -18.90
C MET A 55 -4.67 -2.47 -19.28
N ALA A 56 -5.17 -3.38 -18.45
CA ALA A 56 -6.44 -4.07 -18.70
C ALA A 56 -7.64 -3.09 -18.64
N ILE A 57 -7.63 -2.15 -17.69
CA ILE A 57 -8.68 -1.14 -17.58
C ILE A 57 -8.65 -0.16 -18.75
N ARG A 58 -7.48 0.29 -19.19
CA ARG A 58 -7.34 1.21 -20.34
C ARG A 58 -7.76 0.59 -21.67
N ALA A 59 -7.73 -0.74 -21.77
CA ALA A 59 -8.33 -1.44 -22.91
C ALA A 59 -9.87 -1.35 -22.92
N LEU A 60 -10.50 -1.11 -21.77
CA LEU A 60 -11.95 -0.89 -21.64
C LEU A 60 -12.31 0.60 -21.76
N ASP A 61 -11.53 1.49 -21.15
CA ASP A 61 -11.65 2.95 -21.26
C ASP A 61 -10.26 3.63 -21.27
N PRO A 62 -9.80 4.14 -22.43
CA PRO A 62 -8.49 4.76 -22.56
C PRO A 62 -8.26 6.01 -21.71
N ASN A 63 -9.33 6.63 -21.18
CA ASN A 63 -9.23 7.86 -20.39
C ASN A 63 -8.88 7.61 -18.91
N VAL A 64 -8.77 6.35 -18.48
CA VAL A 64 -8.33 6.02 -17.12
C VAL A 64 -6.84 6.28 -16.97
N GLU A 65 -6.48 7.29 -16.17
CA GLU A 65 -5.08 7.66 -15.94
C GLU A 65 -4.51 6.97 -14.70
N SER A 66 -5.33 6.73 -13.69
CA SER A 66 -4.95 6.22 -12.37
C SER A 66 -5.96 5.22 -11.81
N ILE A 67 -5.60 4.55 -10.71
CA ILE A 67 -6.51 3.62 -10.01
C ILE A 67 -7.75 4.36 -9.51
N ASN A 68 -7.62 5.63 -9.11
CA ASN A 68 -8.71 6.43 -8.56
C ASN A 68 -9.80 6.73 -9.60
N ASP A 69 -9.45 6.74 -10.89
CA ASP A 69 -10.41 6.98 -11.98
C ASP A 69 -11.34 5.77 -12.20
N ILE A 70 -10.92 4.59 -11.75
CA ILE A 70 -11.67 3.34 -11.90
C ILE A 70 -13.01 3.42 -11.16
N ASP A 71 -13.06 4.07 -10.00
CA ASP A 71 -14.29 4.20 -9.21
C ASP A 71 -15.38 4.96 -9.99
N SER A 72 -14.99 6.06 -10.65
CA SER A 72 -15.88 6.83 -11.52
C SER A 72 -16.31 6.03 -12.74
N LEU A 73 -15.44 5.20 -13.29
CA LEU A 73 -15.77 4.31 -14.41
C LEU A 73 -16.81 3.26 -13.99
N VAL A 74 -16.62 2.60 -12.85
CA VAL A 74 -17.54 1.57 -12.30
C VAL A 74 -18.94 2.12 -12.04
N ILE A 75 -19.03 3.37 -11.56
CA ILE A 75 -20.32 4.06 -11.36
C ILE A 75 -21.00 4.32 -12.71
N ARG A 76 -20.28 4.92 -13.67
CA ARG A 76 -20.86 5.36 -14.96
C ARG A 76 -21.15 4.21 -15.92
N ARG A 77 -20.40 3.12 -15.86
CA ARG A 77 -20.43 2.01 -16.83
C ARG A 77 -20.68 0.68 -16.13
N ALA A 78 -21.92 0.51 -15.66
CA ALA A 78 -22.38 -0.72 -15.03
C ALA A 78 -22.21 -1.96 -15.92
N ASP A 79 -22.30 -1.78 -17.24
CA ASP A 79 -22.10 -2.82 -18.26
C ASP A 79 -20.66 -3.37 -18.27
N LEU A 80 -19.69 -2.60 -17.79
CA LEU A 80 -18.28 -3.01 -17.75
C LEU A 80 -17.85 -3.62 -16.41
N ASP A 81 -18.70 -3.59 -15.38
CA ASP A 81 -18.33 -3.98 -14.00
C ASP A 81 -17.71 -5.38 -13.93
N ASN A 82 -18.31 -6.37 -14.58
CA ASN A 82 -17.76 -7.73 -14.61
C ASN A 82 -16.36 -7.79 -15.24
N SER A 83 -16.12 -7.00 -16.29
CA SER A 83 -14.81 -6.95 -16.97
C SER A 83 -13.77 -6.25 -16.10
N ILE A 84 -14.17 -5.18 -15.41
CA ILE A 84 -13.33 -4.43 -14.46
C ILE A 84 -12.97 -5.32 -13.25
N ALA A 85 -13.96 -6.00 -12.66
CA ALA A 85 -13.77 -6.94 -11.57
C ALA A 85 -12.82 -8.09 -11.98
N ASN A 86 -12.94 -8.60 -13.21
CA ASN A 86 -12.02 -9.59 -13.74
C ASN A 86 -10.59 -9.03 -13.92
N ALA A 87 -10.43 -7.78 -14.33
CA ALA A 87 -9.12 -7.12 -14.41
C ALA A 87 -8.45 -7.02 -13.03
N PHE A 88 -9.20 -6.69 -11.97
CA PHE A 88 -8.70 -6.70 -10.59
C PHE A 88 -8.21 -8.08 -10.15
N ARG A 89 -8.97 -9.15 -10.44
CA ARG A 89 -8.57 -10.53 -10.09
C ARG A 89 -7.32 -10.96 -10.85
N THR A 90 -7.34 -10.83 -12.16
CA THR A 90 -6.29 -11.36 -13.04
C THR A 90 -5.00 -10.56 -12.99
N SER A 91 -5.05 -9.28 -12.58
CA SER A 91 -3.85 -8.48 -12.32
C SER A 91 -3.09 -8.93 -11.06
N GLY A 92 -3.76 -9.62 -10.13
CA GLY A 92 -3.22 -9.99 -8.82
C GLY A 92 -3.21 -8.85 -7.80
N TYR A 93 -3.75 -7.67 -8.16
CA TYR A 93 -3.80 -6.49 -7.29
C TYR A 93 -4.46 -6.80 -5.94
N LEU A 94 -5.60 -7.51 -5.97
CA LEU A 94 -6.37 -7.88 -4.77
C LEU A 94 -5.62 -8.83 -3.82
N ASP A 95 -4.59 -9.52 -4.30
CA ASP A 95 -3.90 -10.58 -3.58
C ASP A 95 -2.48 -10.21 -3.19
N HIS A 96 -1.98 -9.02 -3.55
CA HIS A 96 -0.58 -8.67 -3.32
C HIS A 96 -0.18 -8.72 -1.85
N TRP A 97 -1.09 -8.36 -0.96
CA TRP A 97 -0.88 -8.37 0.50
C TRP A 97 -0.46 -9.75 1.04
N LYS A 98 -0.83 -10.85 0.35
CA LYS A 98 -0.43 -12.21 0.72
C LYS A 98 1.09 -12.40 0.65
N VAL A 99 1.79 -11.64 -0.21
CA VAL A 99 3.25 -11.69 -0.33
C VAL A 99 3.93 -11.28 0.97
N GLU A 100 3.48 -10.18 1.60
CA GLU A 100 4.05 -9.74 2.88
C GLU A 100 3.74 -10.74 3.99
N LEU A 101 2.51 -11.28 4.00
CA LEU A 101 2.12 -12.31 4.97
C LEU A 101 3.00 -13.56 4.84
N SER A 102 3.26 -14.03 3.63
CA SER A 102 4.14 -15.18 3.40
C SER A 102 5.61 -14.89 3.74
N ARG A 103 6.08 -13.66 3.51
CA ARG A 103 7.47 -13.26 3.83
C ARG A 103 7.71 -13.09 5.32
N PHE A 104 6.72 -12.57 6.05
CA PHE A 104 6.83 -12.26 7.48
C PHE A 104 5.63 -12.80 8.27
N PRO A 105 5.42 -14.13 8.30
CA PRO A 105 4.25 -14.73 8.95
C PRO A 105 4.19 -14.42 10.45
N TRP A 106 5.37 -14.27 11.08
CA TRP A 106 5.48 -13.90 12.49
C TRP A 106 4.82 -12.57 12.83
N ARG A 107 4.65 -11.63 11.87
CA ARG A 107 3.99 -10.35 12.15
C ARG A 107 2.50 -10.50 12.49
N TYR A 108 1.89 -11.62 12.12
CA TYR A 108 0.44 -11.82 12.14
C TYR A 108 -0.02 -12.95 13.06
N ASP A 109 0.91 -13.65 13.71
CA ASP A 109 0.64 -14.80 14.57
C ASP A 109 1.39 -14.68 15.90
N GLN A 110 0.66 -14.84 17.01
CA GLN A 110 1.18 -14.66 18.36
C GLN A 110 2.24 -15.71 18.74
N ILE A 111 2.05 -16.96 18.31
CA ILE A 111 2.98 -18.04 18.63
C ILE A 111 4.27 -17.79 17.84
N LEU A 112 4.15 -17.46 16.55
CA LEU A 112 5.30 -17.22 15.68
C LEU A 112 6.11 -16.00 16.11
N ILE A 113 5.49 -14.88 16.49
CA ILE A 113 6.26 -13.71 16.96
C ILE A 113 7.01 -13.99 18.26
N THR A 114 6.40 -14.79 19.16
CA THR A 114 7.04 -15.17 20.43
C THR A 114 8.19 -16.13 20.19
N GLN A 115 8.02 -17.12 19.32
CA GLN A 115 9.10 -18.03 18.91
C GLN A 115 10.24 -17.27 18.23
N PHE A 116 9.90 -16.31 17.36
CA PHE A 116 10.89 -15.46 16.71
C PHE A 116 11.65 -14.60 17.73
N TYR A 117 10.97 -14.00 18.72
CA TYR A 117 11.62 -13.27 19.81
C TYR A 117 12.68 -14.12 20.53
N HIS A 118 12.33 -15.36 20.92
CA HIS A 118 13.25 -16.25 21.65
C HIS A 118 14.36 -16.87 20.78
N SER A 119 14.24 -16.81 19.45
CA SER A 119 15.30 -17.30 18.55
C SER A 119 16.35 -16.24 18.23
N LEU A 120 16.10 -14.97 18.54
CA LEU A 120 17.03 -13.87 18.31
C LEU A 120 18.11 -13.82 19.40
N THR A 121 19.36 -13.62 18.98
CA THR A 121 20.48 -13.37 19.90
C THR A 121 20.38 -11.99 20.55
N ASP A 122 19.86 -11.00 19.82
CA ASP A 122 19.52 -9.66 20.33
C ASP A 122 18.10 -9.29 19.88
N PRO A 123 17.08 -9.40 20.75
CA PRO A 123 15.70 -9.13 20.38
C PRO A 123 15.34 -7.63 20.35
N LYS A 124 16.28 -6.72 20.62
CA LYS A 124 16.01 -5.27 20.68
C LYS A 124 15.45 -4.72 19.37
N GLU A 125 15.96 -5.18 18.22
CA GLU A 125 15.45 -4.76 16.91
C GLU A 125 13.99 -5.16 16.70
N LEU A 126 13.58 -6.34 17.19
CA LEU A 126 12.19 -6.78 17.13
C LEU A 126 11.29 -5.93 18.03
N ILE A 127 11.75 -5.61 19.25
CA ILE A 127 11.02 -4.71 20.15
C ILE A 127 10.92 -3.30 19.55
N GLN A 128 11.97 -2.80 18.90
CA GLN A 128 11.94 -1.52 18.21
C GLN A 128 10.94 -1.53 17.05
N TYR A 129 10.95 -2.58 16.21
CA TYR A 129 9.93 -2.78 15.18
C TYR A 129 8.50 -2.76 15.75
N CYS A 130 8.27 -3.39 16.90
CA CYS A 130 6.97 -3.35 17.57
C CYS A 130 6.60 -1.93 18.00
N ARG A 131 7.54 -1.16 18.57
CA ARG A 131 7.29 0.24 18.96
C ARG A 131 6.97 1.11 17.75
N ASP A 132 7.72 0.94 16.67
CA ASP A 132 7.48 1.65 15.41
C ASP A 132 6.10 1.32 14.84
N THR A 133 5.71 0.03 14.87
CA THR A 133 4.37 -0.40 14.42
C THR A 133 3.25 0.28 15.20
N VAL A 134 3.40 0.42 16.53
CA VAL A 134 2.40 1.10 17.38
C VAL A 134 2.38 2.60 17.12
N ARG A 135 3.55 3.23 16.98
CA ARG A 135 3.66 4.66 16.68
C ARG A 135 3.04 5.00 15.33
N ASP A 136 3.29 4.19 14.30
CA ASP A 136 2.76 4.42 12.96
C ASP A 136 1.23 4.27 12.92
N ASP A 137 0.68 3.34 13.72
CA ASP A 137 -0.77 3.22 13.95
C ASP A 137 -1.36 4.46 14.61
N GLU A 138 -0.75 4.94 15.70
CA GLU A 138 -1.17 6.14 16.43
C GLU A 138 -1.08 7.42 15.58
N ASN A 139 -0.11 7.48 14.67
CA ASN A 139 0.04 8.55 13.69
C ASN A 139 -0.95 8.45 12.51
N GLY A 140 -1.77 7.40 12.45
CA GLY A 140 -2.77 7.21 11.41
C GLY A 140 -2.20 6.81 10.04
N ALA A 141 -0.98 6.28 9.97
CA ALA A 141 -0.33 5.89 8.71
C ALA A 141 -1.19 4.90 7.88
N PHE A 142 -2.01 4.09 8.57
CA PHE A 142 -2.84 3.06 7.98
C PHE A 142 -4.36 3.35 8.05
N ALA A 143 -4.76 4.54 8.53
CA ALA A 143 -6.17 4.91 8.69
C ALA A 143 -6.94 4.89 7.35
N HIS A 144 -6.23 5.09 6.24
CA HIS A 144 -6.79 5.06 4.89
C HIS A 144 -7.37 3.67 4.51
N TRP A 145 -6.88 2.56 5.08
CA TRP A 145 -7.45 1.24 4.79
C TRP A 145 -8.88 1.10 5.31
N GLU A 146 -9.13 1.55 6.54
CA GLU A 146 -10.47 1.51 7.11
C GLU A 146 -11.41 2.52 6.41
N ALA A 147 -10.91 3.71 6.07
CA ALA A 147 -11.65 4.70 5.32
C ALA A 147 -12.07 4.18 3.93
N ASN A 148 -11.15 3.52 3.21
CA ASN A 148 -11.43 2.94 1.91
C ASN A 148 -12.43 1.78 2.02
N ALA A 149 -12.29 0.89 3.01
CA ALA A 149 -13.26 -0.19 3.23
C ALA A 149 -14.68 0.35 3.44
N ARG A 150 -14.84 1.37 4.30
CA ARG A 150 -16.12 2.05 4.50
C ARG A 150 -16.63 2.70 3.20
N GLY A 151 -15.76 3.45 2.51
CA GLY A 151 -16.10 4.10 1.24
C GLY A 151 -16.60 3.12 0.18
N TYR A 152 -15.93 1.99 0.00
CA TYR A 152 -16.35 0.95 -0.94
C TYR A 152 -17.60 0.21 -0.49
N SER A 153 -17.81 0.02 0.81
CA SER A 153 -19.07 -0.51 1.34
C SER A 153 -20.25 0.41 1.03
N GLU A 154 -20.07 1.73 1.22
CA GLU A 154 -21.09 2.74 0.91
C GLU A 154 -21.33 2.85 -0.59
N ALA A 155 -20.27 2.89 -1.40
CA ALA A 155 -20.34 2.88 -2.85
C ALA A 155 -21.08 1.66 -3.38
N ASN A 156 -20.81 0.46 -2.83
CA ASN A 156 -21.51 -0.77 -3.23
C ASN A 156 -22.99 -0.76 -2.81
N ARG A 157 -23.34 -0.07 -1.72
CA ARG A 157 -24.75 0.10 -1.31
C ARG A 157 -25.50 1.02 -2.28
N ALA A 158 -24.86 2.11 -2.71
CA ALA A 158 -25.44 3.06 -3.67
C ALA A 158 -25.45 2.52 -5.11
N TYR A 159 -24.39 1.82 -5.49
CA TYR A 159 -24.17 1.23 -6.80
C TYR A 159 -23.72 -0.22 -6.61
N PRO A 160 -24.67 -1.19 -6.56
CA PRO A 160 -24.32 -2.59 -6.39
C PRO A 160 -23.44 -3.08 -7.56
N ARG A 161 -22.15 -3.28 -7.26
CA ARG A 161 -21.10 -3.58 -8.23
C ARG A 161 -20.15 -4.60 -7.64
N GLU A 162 -19.81 -5.61 -8.41
CA GLU A 162 -18.83 -6.60 -8.00
C GLU A 162 -17.48 -5.94 -7.70
N THR A 163 -17.07 -4.95 -8.49
CA THR A 163 -15.79 -4.26 -8.28
C THR A 163 -15.72 -3.60 -6.90
N PHE A 164 -16.77 -2.91 -6.47
CA PHE A 164 -16.80 -2.28 -5.13
C PHE A 164 -16.85 -3.30 -4.00
N ARG A 165 -17.54 -4.43 -4.20
CA ARG A 165 -17.48 -5.54 -3.24
C ARG A 165 -16.04 -6.06 -3.08
N LEU A 166 -15.33 -6.29 -4.18
CA LEU A 166 -13.94 -6.79 -4.15
C LEU A 166 -12.97 -5.81 -3.48
N LEU A 167 -13.11 -4.51 -3.76
CA LEU A 167 -12.29 -3.48 -3.14
C LEU A 167 -12.59 -3.34 -1.64
N ASN A 168 -13.86 -3.41 -1.24
CA ASN A 168 -14.24 -3.46 0.17
C ASN A 168 -13.58 -4.66 0.88
N GLU A 169 -13.66 -5.85 0.28
CA GLU A 169 -13.03 -7.07 0.82
C GLU A 169 -11.51 -6.91 0.98
N LEU A 170 -10.83 -6.36 -0.02
CA LEU A 170 -9.40 -6.06 0.04
C LEU A 170 -9.08 -5.14 1.23
N TYR A 171 -9.70 -3.96 1.29
CA TYR A 171 -9.36 -2.96 2.30
C TYR A 171 -9.78 -3.38 3.71
N SER A 172 -10.88 -4.14 3.85
CA SER A 172 -11.25 -4.79 5.11
C SER A 172 -10.18 -5.78 5.57
N GLN A 173 -9.64 -6.58 4.65
CA GLN A 173 -8.58 -7.53 4.95
C GLN A 173 -7.26 -6.84 5.33
N LEU A 174 -6.89 -5.77 4.64
CA LEU A 174 -5.71 -4.96 4.98
C LEU A 174 -5.83 -4.34 6.38
N SER A 175 -6.98 -3.74 6.68
CA SER A 175 -7.28 -3.18 8.00
C SER A 175 -7.23 -4.25 9.11
N LEU A 176 -7.85 -5.42 8.88
CA LEU A 176 -7.80 -6.53 9.83
C LEU A 176 -6.36 -7.02 10.09
N ASN A 177 -5.57 -7.16 9.02
CA ASN A 177 -4.17 -7.57 9.12
C ASN A 177 -3.33 -6.56 9.90
N HIS A 178 -3.57 -5.25 9.71
CA HIS A 178 -2.93 -4.18 10.46
C HIS A 178 -3.26 -4.25 11.95
N HIS A 179 -4.56 -4.32 12.28
CA HIS A 179 -5.00 -4.41 13.68
C HIS A 179 -4.37 -5.60 14.40
N LYS A 180 -4.25 -6.75 13.73
CA LYS A 180 -3.54 -7.92 14.28
C LYS A 180 -2.07 -7.59 14.57
N ARG A 181 -1.35 -6.99 13.61
CA ARG A 181 0.06 -6.59 13.81
C ARG A 181 0.23 -5.67 15.01
N VAL A 182 -0.62 -4.66 15.13
CA VAL A 182 -0.59 -3.69 16.24
C VAL A 182 -0.87 -4.38 17.58
N LEU A 183 -1.88 -5.25 17.63
CA LEU A 183 -2.22 -6.00 18.84
C LEU A 183 -1.03 -6.85 19.31
N LEU A 184 -0.40 -7.59 18.40
CA LEU A 184 0.74 -8.44 18.71
C LEU A 184 1.98 -7.63 19.11
N ALA A 185 2.22 -6.50 18.45
CA ALA A 185 3.28 -5.57 18.82
C ALA A 185 3.09 -5.04 20.25
N LYS A 186 1.88 -4.59 20.60
CA LYS A 186 1.54 -4.13 21.96
C LYS A 186 1.75 -5.24 23.00
N LEU A 187 1.33 -6.47 22.69
CA LEU A 187 1.54 -7.63 23.57
C LEU A 187 3.04 -7.87 23.81
N LEU A 188 3.84 -7.93 22.75
CA LEU A 188 5.27 -8.23 22.85
C LEU A 188 6.01 -7.13 23.64
N ILE A 189 5.70 -5.85 23.41
CA ILE A 189 6.25 -4.73 24.18
C ILE A 189 5.91 -4.86 25.66
N ASN A 190 4.65 -5.18 25.99
CA ASN A 190 4.21 -5.30 27.37
C ASN A 190 4.87 -6.48 28.10
N THR A 191 5.11 -7.59 27.40
CA THR A 191 5.71 -8.80 27.98
C THR A 191 7.24 -8.68 28.09
N TYR A 192 7.90 -8.14 27.08
CA TYR A 192 9.37 -8.20 26.97
C TYR A 192 10.06 -6.83 26.89
N GLY A 193 9.36 -5.79 26.44
CA GLY A 193 9.93 -4.45 26.22
C GLY A 193 10.16 -3.60 27.47
N LYS A 194 9.90 -4.13 28.67
CA LYS A 194 10.24 -3.48 29.96
C LYS A 194 11.55 -3.99 30.57
N THR A 195 12.09 -5.09 30.05
CA THR A 195 13.26 -5.78 30.61
C THR A 195 14.59 -5.15 30.16
N ASP A 196 14.56 -4.21 29.19
CA ASP A 196 15.73 -3.50 28.67
C ASP A 196 16.15 -2.26 29.50
N ALA A 197 15.54 -2.04 30.67
CA ALA A 197 15.78 -0.88 31.54
C ALA A 197 16.56 -1.21 32.83
N LEU A 198 17.21 -2.37 32.93
CA LEU A 198 18.04 -2.77 34.08
C LEU A 198 19.45 -3.19 33.64
#